data_AF-A0A915MRI1-F1
#
_entry.id   AF-A0A915MRI1-F1
#
_cell.length_a   1.000
_cell.length_b   1.000
_cell.length_c   1.000
_cell.angle_alpha   90.00
_cell.angle_beta   90.00
_cell.angle_gamma   90.00
#
_symmetry.space_group_name_H-M   'P 1'
#
loop_
_entity.id
_entity.type
_entity.pdbx_description
1 polymer ?
#
loop_
_entity_poly.entity_id
_entity_poly.type
_entity_poly.pdbx_seq_one_letter_code
_entity_poly.pdbx_strand_id
1 'polypeptide(L)'
;TLPFQFNTRSIDDLLTPLAASSGFMGVDLLLTSIWPANVWLHSTNQPSIEPSNTSKLLARLASGLRPRYHFAGQGIHYERSPYRNHRVLLEPAQHVTRFIGLASVNNTNKQKWLYAFSCTPMRELSRDELVTQPDNSTEFPYMEILK
;
A
#
# COMPACT_ATOMS: atom_id res chain seq x y z
N THR A 1 -8.83 19.52 -17.73
CA THR A 1 -8.48 18.51 -16.71
C THR A 1 -8.72 19.14 -15.36
N LEU A 2 -9.47 18.50 -14.46
CA LEU A 2 -9.59 19.01 -13.09
C LEU A 2 -8.18 19.00 -12.45
N PRO A 3 -7.83 20.00 -11.62
CA PRO A 3 -6.54 20.02 -10.96
C PRO A 3 -6.39 18.79 -10.04
N PHE A 4 -5.16 18.27 -9.91
CA PHE A 4 -4.80 17.17 -8.99
C PHE A 4 -5.39 15.78 -9.30
N GLN A 5 -5.54 15.44 -10.58
CA GLN A 5 -5.89 14.07 -11.00
C GLN A 5 -4.69 13.32 -11.56
N PHE A 6 -4.64 12.02 -11.34
CA PHE A 6 -3.72 11.09 -11.98
C PHE A 6 -4.50 10.18 -12.95
N ASN A 7 -3.82 9.70 -13.97
CA ASN A 7 -4.38 8.76 -14.94
C ASN A 7 -3.36 7.64 -15.20
N THR A 8 -3.68 6.74 -16.13
CA THR A 8 -2.80 5.63 -16.49
C THR A 8 -1.40 6.09 -16.87
N ARG A 9 -1.28 7.16 -17.67
CA ARG A 9 0.01 7.73 -18.09
C ARG A 9 0.82 8.22 -16.89
N SER A 10 0.18 8.86 -15.91
CA SER A 10 0.86 9.27 -14.67
C SER A 10 1.48 8.08 -13.93
N ILE A 11 0.79 6.92 -13.92
CA ILE A 11 1.30 5.69 -13.31
C ILE A 11 2.43 5.08 -14.15
N ASP A 12 2.28 5.06 -15.47
CA ASP A 12 3.28 4.53 -16.39
C ASP A 12 4.59 5.32 -16.34
N ASP A 13 4.50 6.66 -16.37
CA ASP A 13 5.65 7.57 -16.30
C ASP A 13 6.43 7.37 -14.99
N LEU A 14 5.76 6.97 -13.90
CA LEU A 14 6.41 6.67 -12.63
C LEU A 14 6.99 5.25 -12.59
N LEU A 15 6.27 4.24 -13.06
CA LEU A 15 6.66 2.84 -12.92
C LEU A 15 7.66 2.36 -13.98
N THR A 16 7.60 2.89 -15.19
CA THR A 16 8.45 2.44 -16.32
C THR A 16 9.94 2.57 -16.01
N PRO A 17 10.44 3.72 -15.49
CA PRO A 17 11.86 3.84 -15.15
C PRO A 17 12.28 2.90 -14.01
N LEU A 18 11.38 2.62 -13.07
CA LEU A 18 11.63 1.76 -11.92
C LEU A 18 11.71 0.28 -12.32
N ALA A 19 10.89 -0.13 -13.29
CA ALA A 19 10.94 -1.48 -13.86
C ALA A 19 12.23 -1.73 -14.65
N ALA A 20 12.79 -0.69 -15.28
CA ALA A 20 14.06 -0.75 -16.00
C ALA A 20 15.28 -0.67 -15.06
N SER A 21 15.10 -0.17 -13.84
CA SER A 21 16.17 0.02 -12.86
C SER A 21 16.49 -1.29 -12.12
N SER A 22 17.69 -1.82 -12.32
CA SER A 22 18.19 -2.93 -11.52
C SER A 22 18.40 -2.48 -10.07
N GLY A 23 17.75 -3.17 -9.13
CA GLY A 23 17.91 -2.90 -7.70
C GLY A 23 16.86 -1.97 -7.09
N PHE A 24 15.80 -1.57 -7.80
CA PHE A 24 14.68 -0.89 -7.16
C PHE A 24 14.00 -1.82 -6.13
N MET A 25 14.22 -1.57 -4.85
CA MET A 25 13.68 -2.40 -3.78
C MET A 25 12.21 -2.07 -3.49
N GLY A 26 11.87 -0.78 -3.50
CA GLY A 26 10.55 -0.25 -3.17
C GLY A 26 10.67 1.13 -2.55
N VAL A 27 9.65 1.58 -1.84
CA VAL A 27 9.65 2.86 -1.10
C VAL A 27 9.32 2.66 0.37
N ASP A 28 9.82 3.53 1.24
CA ASP A 28 9.41 3.50 2.65
C ASP A 28 7.93 3.89 2.81
N LEU A 29 7.52 4.97 2.14
CA LEU A 29 6.21 5.60 2.30
C LEU A 29 5.53 5.83 0.95
N LEU A 30 4.26 5.46 0.87
CA LEU A 30 3.34 5.90 -0.19
C LEU A 30 2.15 6.61 0.47
N LEU A 31 1.87 7.83 0.02
CA LEU A 31 0.71 8.61 0.46
C LEU A 31 -0.26 8.75 -0.71
N THR A 32 -1.52 8.36 -0.50
CA THR A 32 -2.57 8.54 -1.51
C THR A 32 -3.81 9.18 -0.90
N SER A 33 -4.58 9.89 -1.73
CA SER A 33 -5.88 10.42 -1.31
C SER A 33 -6.93 9.33 -1.23
N ILE A 34 -6.99 8.45 -2.23
CA ILE A 34 -7.98 7.37 -2.38
C ILE A 34 -7.31 6.02 -2.07
N TRP A 35 -8.09 5.02 -1.68
CA TRP A 35 -7.60 3.68 -1.41
C TRP A 35 -7.33 2.91 -2.71
N PRO A 36 -6.30 2.04 -2.75
CA PRO A 36 -6.19 1.02 -3.78
C PRO A 36 -7.43 0.12 -3.80
N ALA A 37 -7.93 -0.20 -4.98
CA ALA A 37 -8.99 -1.19 -5.12
C ALA A 37 -8.56 -2.51 -4.48
N ASN A 38 -9.48 -3.13 -3.74
CA ASN A 38 -9.31 -4.44 -3.11
C ASN A 38 -8.22 -4.53 -2.02
N VAL A 39 -7.72 -3.41 -1.50
CA VAL A 39 -6.62 -3.44 -0.51
C VAL A 39 -6.94 -4.30 0.72
N TRP A 40 -8.20 -4.47 1.11
CA TRP A 40 -8.60 -5.30 2.26
C TRP A 40 -8.62 -6.81 1.99
N LEU A 41 -8.52 -7.27 0.73
CA LEU A 41 -8.57 -8.69 0.41
C LEU A 41 -7.46 -9.48 1.11
N HIS A 42 -7.78 -10.73 1.49
CA HIS A 42 -6.94 -11.66 2.26
C HIS A 42 -6.54 -11.19 3.67
N SER A 43 -6.93 -9.98 4.08
CA SER A 43 -6.63 -9.48 5.41
C SER A 43 -7.35 -10.31 6.48
N THR A 44 -6.75 -10.43 7.66
CA THR A 44 -7.39 -11.06 8.83
C THR A 44 -8.44 -10.17 9.49
N ASN A 45 -8.57 -8.92 9.04
CA ASN A 45 -9.56 -7.95 9.48
C ASN A 45 -10.18 -7.20 8.30
N GLN A 46 -11.41 -6.73 8.45
CA GLN A 46 -12.14 -6.00 7.41
C GLN A 46 -12.34 -4.53 7.80
N PRO A 47 -12.41 -3.61 6.82
CA PRO A 47 -12.85 -2.24 7.08
C PRO A 47 -14.29 -2.26 7.61
N SER A 48 -14.63 -1.34 8.54
CA SER A 48 -15.99 -1.28 9.10
C SER A 48 -17.06 -0.93 8.07
N ILE A 49 -16.65 -0.24 7.00
CA ILE A 49 -17.45 0.12 5.83
C ILE A 49 -16.51 0.02 4.63
N GLU A 50 -16.91 -0.68 3.58
CA GLU A 50 -16.13 -0.72 2.35
C GLU A 50 -16.09 0.69 1.72
N PRO A 51 -14.89 1.24 1.43
CA PRO A 51 -14.79 2.53 0.78
C PRO A 51 -15.46 2.50 -0.60
N SER A 52 -16.40 3.42 -0.83
CA SER A 52 -17.13 3.53 -2.10
C SER A 52 -16.26 4.03 -3.25
N ASN A 53 -15.18 4.76 -2.93
CA ASN A 53 -14.24 5.29 -3.91
C ASN A 53 -12.90 4.57 -3.75
N THR A 54 -12.57 3.70 -4.70
CA THR A 54 -11.28 2.99 -4.75
C THR A 54 -10.69 3.02 -6.16
N SER A 55 -9.37 2.81 -6.28
CA SER A 55 -8.67 2.96 -7.55
C SER A 55 -7.82 1.75 -7.92
N LYS A 56 -8.12 1.16 -9.08
CA LYS A 56 -7.27 0.11 -9.70
C LYS A 56 -5.90 0.66 -10.11
N LEU A 57 -5.82 1.92 -10.51
CA LEU A 57 -4.55 2.57 -10.82
C LEU A 57 -3.66 2.67 -9.58
N LEU A 58 -4.23 2.93 -8.40
CA LEU A 58 -3.47 2.94 -7.15
C LEU A 58 -3.07 1.54 -6.68
N ALA A 59 -3.85 0.51 -6.99
CA ALA A 59 -3.43 -0.87 -6.78
C ALA A 59 -2.21 -1.23 -7.65
N ARG A 60 -2.24 -0.83 -8.93
CA ARG A 60 -1.10 -0.99 -9.84
C ARG A 60 0.13 -0.21 -9.36
N LEU A 61 -0.08 1.02 -8.89
CA LEU A 61 0.97 1.86 -8.31
C LEU A 61 1.59 1.20 -7.07
N ALA A 62 0.79 0.78 -6.11
CA ALA A 62 1.26 0.13 -4.88
C ALA A 62 1.98 -1.20 -5.18
N SER A 63 1.49 -1.96 -6.18
CA SER A 63 2.16 -3.17 -6.67
C SER A 63 3.56 -2.88 -7.23
N GLY A 64 3.70 -1.82 -8.02
CA GLY A 64 4.98 -1.46 -8.63
C GLY A 64 5.96 -0.86 -7.63
N LEU A 65 5.47 0.01 -6.73
CA LEU A 65 6.29 0.72 -5.76
C LEU A 65 6.64 -0.10 -4.52
N ARG A 66 5.86 -1.14 -4.18
CA ARG A 66 6.03 -1.97 -2.99
C ARG A 66 6.32 -1.12 -1.74
N PRO A 67 5.40 -0.26 -1.29
CA PRO A 67 5.66 0.57 -0.14
C PRO A 67 5.79 -0.26 1.14
N ARG A 68 6.64 0.13 2.10
CA ARG A 68 6.59 -0.46 3.45
C ARG A 68 5.38 0.00 4.24
N TYR A 69 5.02 1.27 4.07
CA TYR A 69 3.79 1.85 4.63
C TYR A 69 3.04 2.60 3.54
N HIS A 70 1.76 2.30 3.43
CA HIS A 70 0.84 3.00 2.53
C HIS A 70 -0.27 3.64 3.36
N PHE A 71 -0.23 4.97 3.44
CA PHE A 71 -1.30 5.75 4.06
C PHE A 71 -2.27 6.26 3.00
N ALA A 72 -3.56 6.06 3.22
CA ALA A 72 -4.61 6.56 2.33
C ALA A 72 -5.69 7.33 3.09
N GLY A 73 -6.09 8.48 2.55
CA GLY A 73 -7.20 9.27 3.06
C GLY A 73 -8.56 8.87 2.48
N GLN A 74 -9.49 9.83 2.47
CA GLN A 74 -10.82 9.78 1.84
C GLN A 74 -11.64 8.50 2.06
N GLY A 75 -11.35 7.77 3.14
CA GLY A 75 -12.04 6.56 3.53
C GLY A 75 -12.39 6.61 5.00
N ILE A 76 -12.24 5.48 5.67
CA ILE A 76 -12.43 5.32 7.11
C ILE A 76 -11.08 5.07 7.79
N HIS A 77 -11.06 5.07 9.12
CA HIS A 77 -9.90 4.50 9.80
C HIS A 77 -9.85 2.98 9.61
N TYR A 78 -8.73 2.47 9.10
CA TYR A 78 -8.51 1.02 8.93
C TYR A 78 -7.02 0.69 8.94
N GLU A 79 -6.60 -0.13 9.90
CA GLU A 79 -5.24 -0.69 9.95
C GLU A 79 -5.31 -2.13 9.48
N ARG A 80 -4.89 -2.37 8.23
CA ARG A 80 -4.89 -3.72 7.64
C ARG A 80 -3.76 -4.55 8.26
N SER A 81 -3.96 -5.86 8.42
CA SER A 81 -2.82 -6.78 8.57
C SER A 81 -1.82 -6.58 7.41
N PRO A 82 -0.50 -6.77 7.60
CA PRO A 82 0.48 -6.55 6.53
C PRO A 82 0.27 -7.54 5.37
N TYR A 83 0.59 -7.16 4.13
CA TYR A 83 0.65 -8.10 3.00
C TYR A 83 2.06 -8.26 2.46
N ARG A 84 2.35 -9.47 1.95
CA ARG A 84 3.62 -9.77 1.27
C ARG A 84 3.64 -9.15 -0.12
N ASN A 85 4.78 -8.56 -0.49
CA ASN A 85 5.05 -8.08 -1.86
C ASN A 85 5.71 -9.16 -2.73
N HIS A 86 5.60 -10.44 -2.34
CA HIS A 86 6.14 -11.59 -3.04
C HIS A 86 5.25 -12.81 -2.83
N ARG A 87 5.35 -13.80 -3.72
CA ARG A 87 4.69 -15.09 -3.61
C ARG A 87 5.54 -16.06 -2.80
N VAL A 88 5.00 -16.52 -1.67
CA VAL A 88 5.66 -17.47 -0.76
C VAL A 88 6.04 -18.75 -1.52
N LEU A 89 7.26 -19.25 -1.30
CA LEU A 89 7.87 -20.41 -1.97
C LEU A 89 8.11 -20.28 -3.49
N LEU A 90 7.70 -19.18 -4.12
CA LEU A 90 7.85 -18.98 -5.58
C LEU A 90 8.78 -17.83 -5.92
N GLU A 91 8.84 -16.80 -5.06
CA GLU A 91 9.64 -15.60 -5.27
C GLU A 91 10.54 -15.35 -4.05
N PRO A 92 11.70 -14.69 -4.24
CA PRO A 92 12.54 -14.27 -3.12
C PRO A 92 11.76 -13.41 -2.13
N ALA A 93 12.03 -13.60 -0.84
CA ALA A 93 11.38 -12.83 0.21
C ALA A 93 11.60 -11.32 0.01
N GLN A 94 10.53 -10.56 0.16
CA GLN A 94 10.49 -9.09 0.09
C GLN A 94 9.78 -8.54 1.32
N HIS A 95 10.04 -7.27 1.65
CA HIS A 95 9.35 -6.59 2.74
C HIS A 95 7.83 -6.58 2.54
N VAL A 96 7.12 -6.49 3.66
CA VAL A 96 5.66 -6.33 3.66
C VAL A 96 5.23 -4.89 3.49
N THR A 97 4.02 -4.72 2.98
CA THR A 97 3.31 -3.44 3.03
C THR A 97 2.35 -3.42 4.22
N ARG A 98 2.38 -2.35 5.01
CA ARG A 98 1.37 -2.01 6.02
C ARG A 98 0.47 -0.92 5.47
N PHE A 99 -0.81 -1.21 5.30
CA PHE A 99 -1.79 -0.25 4.81
C PHE A 99 -2.57 0.37 5.97
N ILE A 100 -2.64 1.70 5.98
CA ILE A 100 -3.36 2.49 6.98
C ILE A 100 -4.30 3.46 6.26
N GLY A 101 -5.59 3.19 6.37
CA GLY A 101 -6.66 4.12 6.01
C GLY A 101 -6.90 5.13 7.12
N LEU A 102 -7.06 6.40 6.75
CA LEU A 102 -7.39 7.50 7.64
C LEU A 102 -8.79 8.04 7.32
N ALA A 103 -9.55 8.32 8.38
CA ALA A 103 -10.84 9.00 8.26
C ALA A 103 -10.65 10.49 7.96
N SER A 104 -11.71 11.13 7.47
CA SER A 104 -11.75 12.59 7.30
C SER A 104 -11.59 13.33 8.63
N VAL A 105 -10.94 14.49 8.59
CA VAL A 105 -10.90 15.42 9.72
C VAL A 105 -12.33 15.81 10.10
N ASN A 106 -12.62 15.90 11.40
CA ASN A 106 -13.95 16.22 11.94
C ASN A 106 -15.07 15.24 11.49
N ASN A 107 -14.75 13.99 11.19
CA ASN A 107 -15.77 12.98 10.91
C ASN A 107 -16.70 12.74 12.11
N THR A 108 -17.99 12.52 11.84
CA THR A 108 -19.04 12.34 12.86
C THR A 108 -18.85 11.08 13.71
N ASN A 109 -18.21 10.06 13.15
CA ASN A 109 -17.95 8.79 13.81
C ASN A 109 -16.71 8.82 14.74
N LYS A 110 -16.04 9.98 14.87
CA LYS A 110 -14.81 10.17 15.67
C LYS A 110 -13.71 9.14 15.38
N GLN A 111 -13.67 8.62 14.15
CA GLN A 111 -12.61 7.72 13.70
C GLN A 111 -11.28 8.46 13.63
N LYS A 112 -10.17 7.73 13.83
CA LYS A 112 -8.82 8.32 13.79
C LYS A 112 -8.54 8.89 12.39
N TRP A 113 -8.12 10.14 12.35
CA TRP A 113 -7.76 10.89 11.15
C TRP A 113 -6.29 11.35 11.18
N LEU A 114 -5.60 11.13 12.31
CA LEU A 114 -4.19 11.44 12.54
C LEU A 114 -3.45 10.15 12.92
N TYR A 115 -2.24 9.99 12.40
CA TYR A 115 -1.37 8.86 12.73
C TYR A 115 0.05 9.35 12.98
N ALA A 116 0.60 9.01 14.14
CA ALA A 116 2.01 9.22 14.46
C ALA A 116 2.73 7.88 14.33
N PHE A 117 3.86 7.85 13.63
CA PHE A 117 4.66 6.64 13.48
C PHE A 117 6.13 6.97 13.37
N SER A 118 6.96 5.96 13.64
CA SER A 118 8.40 6.00 13.42
C SER A 118 8.77 4.91 12.42
N CYS A 119 9.73 5.21 11.55
CA CYS A 119 10.21 4.26 10.55
C CYS A 119 11.71 4.47 10.36
N THR A 120 12.47 3.39 10.51
CA THR A 120 13.86 3.33 10.05
C THR A 120 13.86 3.19 8.54
N PRO A 121 14.49 4.10 7.76
CA PRO A 121 14.53 4.05 6.30
C PRO A 121 15.02 2.70 5.76
N MET A 122 14.49 2.23 4.62
CA MET A 122 14.87 0.91 4.07
C MET A 122 16.36 0.76 3.84
N ARG A 123 17.02 1.85 3.43
CA ARG A 123 18.45 1.88 3.12
C ARG A 123 19.34 1.67 4.36
N GLU A 124 18.78 1.85 5.56
CA GLU A 124 19.46 1.70 6.84
C GLU A 124 19.19 0.34 7.49
N LEU A 125 18.35 -0.50 6.85
CA LEU A 125 18.06 -1.86 7.29
C LEU A 125 18.93 -2.85 6.53
N SER A 126 19.38 -3.89 7.24
CA SER A 126 19.95 -5.08 6.59
C SER A 126 18.89 -5.81 5.78
N ARG A 127 19.32 -6.68 4.85
CA ARG A 127 18.38 -7.46 4.04
C ARG A 127 17.47 -8.33 4.89
N ASP A 128 18.01 -8.97 5.93
CA ASP A 128 17.27 -9.90 6.79
C ASP A 128 16.21 -9.17 7.63
N GLU A 129 16.54 -7.99 8.17
CA GLU A 129 15.58 -7.13 8.87
C GLU A 129 14.46 -6.66 7.92
N LEU A 130 14.83 -6.25 6.71
CA LEU A 130 13.88 -5.72 5.73
C LEU A 130 12.85 -6.79 5.30
N VAL A 131 13.28 -8.03 5.11
CA VAL A 131 12.41 -9.13 4.67
C VAL A 131 11.74 -9.87 5.81
N THR A 132 11.94 -9.46 7.06
CA THR A 132 11.25 -10.04 8.21
C THR A 132 9.73 -9.88 8.06
N GLN A 133 9.01 -11.00 8.18
CA GLN A 133 7.56 -11.05 7.99
C GLN A 133 6.87 -11.18 9.35
N PRO A 134 5.97 -10.26 9.73
CA PRO A 134 5.08 -10.46 10.87
C PRO A 134 4.24 -11.74 10.70
N ASP A 135 3.92 -12.42 11.81
CA ASP A 135 3.16 -13.68 11.79
C ASP A 135 1.80 -13.54 11.13
N ASN A 136 1.16 -12.37 11.29
CA ASN A 136 -0.14 -12.06 10.68
C ASN A 136 -0.04 -11.54 9.23
N SER A 137 1.11 -11.70 8.55
CA SER A 137 1.26 -11.29 7.16
C SER A 137 0.38 -12.13 6.24
N THR A 138 -0.32 -11.46 5.34
CA THR A 138 -1.29 -12.08 4.43
C THR A 138 -0.78 -12.14 2.99
N GLU A 139 -1.57 -12.75 2.13
CA GLU A 139 -1.34 -12.73 0.69
C GLU A 139 -1.49 -11.32 0.10
N PHE A 140 -0.94 -11.16 -1.10
CA PHE A 140 -0.96 -9.93 -1.89
C PHE A 140 -2.38 -9.63 -2.40
N PRO A 141 -2.95 -8.44 -2.13
CA PRO A 141 -4.38 -8.17 -2.36
C PRO A 141 -4.76 -7.91 -3.83
N TYR A 142 -3.80 -7.66 -4.73
CA TYR A 142 -4.11 -7.13 -6.06
C TYR A 142 -4.04 -8.16 -7.19
N MET A 143 -3.81 -9.45 -6.89
CA MET A 143 -3.61 -10.50 -7.90
C MET A 143 -4.74 -10.57 -8.94
N GLU A 144 -6.00 -10.48 -8.52
CA GLU A 144 -7.14 -10.62 -9.43
C GLU A 144 -7.40 -9.40 -10.32
N ILE A 145 -6.91 -8.22 -9.92
CA ILE A 145 -7.22 -6.95 -10.61
C ILE A 145 -6.06 -6.42 -11.45
N LEU A 146 -4.87 -7.03 -11.35
CA LEU A 146 -3.66 -6.68 -12.12
C LEU A 146 -3.33 -7.71 -13.21
N LYS A 147 -4.24 -8.65 -13.48
CA LYS A 147 -4.16 -9.56 -14.63
C LYS A 147 -4.32 -8.83 -15.95
#